data_AF-A0A945VBD4-F1
#
_entry.id   AF-A0A945VBD4-F1
#
_cell.length_a   1.000
_cell.length_b   1.000
_cell.length_c   1.000
_cell.angle_alpha   90.00
_cell.angle_beta   90.00
_cell.angle_gamma   90.00
#
_symmetry.space_group_name_H-M   'P 1'
#
loop_
_entity.id
_entity.type
_entity.pdbx_description
1 polymer ?
#
loop_
_entity_poly.entity_id
_entity_poly.type
_entity_poly.pdbx_seq_one_letter_code
_entity_poly.pdbx_strand_id
1 'polypeptide(L)' 'LEKHLRDVIAMIEKRRAVELTAIGIGHDVTRYYERAVTITDAEQLAGAITEQLAGLFDNDPRLIKRQGR' A
#
# COMPACT_ATOMS: atom_id res chain seq x y z
N LEU A 1 12.23 4.88 -19.23
CA LEU A 1 12.05 4.10 -17.97
C LEU A 1 10.75 4.48 -17.26
N GLU A 2 10.44 5.77 -17.10
CA GLU A 2 9.22 6.24 -16.40
C GLU A 2 7.89 5.74 -16.99
N LYS A 3 7.76 5.70 -18.33
CA LYS A 3 6.53 5.21 -18.99
C LYS A 3 6.25 3.75 -18.65
N HIS A 4 7.28 2.90 -18.74
CA HIS A 4 7.13 1.47 -18.47
C HIS A 4 6.70 1.21 -17.02
N LEU A 5 7.30 1.92 -16.06
CA LEU A 5 6.91 1.80 -14.65
C LEU A 5 5.44 2.17 -14.44
N ARG A 6 4.98 3.29 -15.01
CA ARG A 6 3.57 3.71 -14.94
C ARG A 6 2.62 2.68 -15.57
N ASP A 7 3.00 2.13 -16.72
CA ASP A 7 2.19 1.14 -17.42
C ASP A 7 2.06 -0.17 -16.60
N VAL A 8 3.14 -0.61 -15.94
CA VAL A 8 3.13 -1.79 -15.07
C VAL A 8 2.28 -1.56 -13.82
N ILE A 9 2.43 -0.42 -13.13
CA ILE A 9 1.64 -0.09 -11.95
C ILE A 9 0.15 -0.05 -12.31
N ALA A 10 -0.20 0.69 -13.38
CA ALA A 10 -1.57 0.79 -13.85
C ALA A 10 -2.15 -0.57 -14.26
N MET A 11 -1.33 -1.47 -14.82
CA MET A 11 -1.76 -2.83 -15.14
C MET A 11 -2.10 -3.63 -13.87
N ILE A 12 -1.28 -3.53 -12.82
CA ILE A 12 -1.49 -4.25 -11.55
C ILE A 12 -2.76 -3.71 -10.86
N GLU A 13 -2.89 -2.39 -10.74
CA GLU A 13 -4.04 -1.72 -10.12
C GLU A 13 -5.35 -2.03 -10.86
N LYS A 14 -5.35 -2.09 -12.20
CA LYS A 14 -6.53 -2.44 -13.00
C LYS A 14 -6.95 -3.90 -12.86
N ARG A 15 -5.98 -4.82 -12.71
CA ARG A 15 -6.28 -6.25 -12.57
C ARG A 15 -6.92 -6.58 -11.21
N ARG A 16 -6.68 -5.76 -10.18
CA ARG A 16 -7.26 -5.91 -8.83
C ARG A 16 -7.13 -7.30 -8.23
N ALA A 17 -6.12 -8.05 -8.65
CA ALA A 17 -5.84 -9.40 -8.14
C ALA A 17 -5.07 -9.36 -6.80
N VAL A 18 -4.48 -8.21 -6.47
CA VAL A 18 -3.67 -7.95 -5.29
C VAL A 18 -3.95 -6.54 -4.78
N GLU A 19 -3.74 -6.33 -3.49
CA GLU A 19 -3.63 -5.01 -2.89
C GLU A 19 -2.22 -4.47 -3.09
N LEU A 20 -2.08 -3.31 -3.75
CA LEU A 20 -0.80 -2.67 -4.02
C LEU A 20 -0.65 -1.42 -3.14
N THR A 21 0.44 -1.36 -2.37
CA THR A 21 0.85 -0.19 -1.58
C THR A 21 2.35 0.01 -1.77
N ALA A 22 2.80 1.27 -1.84
CA ALA A 22 4.22 1.62 -1.92
C ALA A 22 4.71 2.30 -0.64
N ILE A 23 5.95 2.01 -0.22
CA ILE A 23 6.63 2.71 0.87
C ILE A 23 7.88 3.38 0.30
N GLY A 24 7.87 4.71 0.23
CA GLY A 24 9.02 5.52 -0.20
C GLY A 24 9.85 5.94 1.00
N ILE A 25 11.16 5.66 1.00
CA ILE A 25 12.07 6.09 2.07
C ILE A 25 12.84 7.32 1.61
N GLY A 26 12.59 8.47 2.23
CA GLY A 26 13.23 9.74 1.89
C GLY A 26 12.84 10.31 0.52
N HIS A 27 11.83 9.75 -0.14
CA HIS A 27 11.35 10.21 -1.44
C HIS A 27 9.85 9.97 -1.60
N ASP A 28 9.17 10.94 -2.21
CA ASP A 28 7.74 10.86 -2.50
C ASP A 28 7.47 9.96 -3.72
N VAL A 29 6.71 8.89 -3.49
CA VAL A 29 6.30 7.91 -4.51
C VAL A 29 4.82 8.03 -4.91
N THR A 30 4.07 8.96 -4.32
CA THR A 30 2.62 9.18 -4.61
C THR A 30 2.37 9.59 -6.06
N ARG A 31 3.41 10.06 -6.75
CA ARG A 31 3.37 10.38 -8.18
C ARG A 31 3.14 9.15 -9.09
N TYR A 32 3.37 7.95 -8.57
CA TYR A 32 3.31 6.69 -9.33
C TYR A 32 2.30 5.68 -8.77
N TYR A 33 2.05 5.69 -7.46
CA TYR A 33 1.18 4.73 -6.79
C TYR A 33 -0.02 5.43 -6.17
N GLU A 34 -1.22 4.88 -6.37
CA GLU A 34 -2.45 5.44 -5.76
C GLU A 34 -2.41 5.34 -4.23
N ARG A 35 -1.90 4.22 -3.71
CA ARG A 35 -1.71 3.99 -2.27
C ARG A 35 -0.23 4.00 -1.94
N ALA A 36 0.21 4.99 -1.18
CA ALA A 36 1.59 5.07 -0.76
C ALA A 36 1.78 5.76 0.59
N VAL A 37 2.87 5.38 1.27
CA VAL A 37 3.37 6.02 2.49
C VAL A 37 4.80 6.47 2.23
N THR A 38 5.16 7.64 2.72
CA THR A 38 6.55 8.11 2.72
C THR A 38 7.06 8.13 4.15
N ILE A 39 8.20 7.48 4.38
CA ILE A 39 8.91 7.52 5.66
C ILE A 39 10.23 8.25 5.47
N THR A 40 10.74 8.86 6.54
CA THR A 40 11.96 9.67 6.45
C THR A 40 13.23 8.81 6.44
N ASP A 41 13.21 7.71 7.19
CA ASP A 41 14.37 6.83 7.40
C ASP A 41 13.95 5.35 7.45
N ALA A 42 14.94 4.45 7.38
CA ALA A 42 14.70 3.01 7.35
C ALA A 42 14.29 2.42 8.71
N GLU A 43 14.54 3.11 9.82
CA GLU A 43 14.18 2.61 11.16
C GLU A 43 12.65 2.61 11.32
N GLN A 44 11.97 3.54 10.66
CA GLN A 44 10.50 3.63 10.62
C GLN A 44 9.83 2.53 9.76
N LEU A 45 10.59 1.79 8.95
CA LEU A 45 10.03 0.82 7.99
C LEU A 45 9.23 -0.29 8.69
N ALA A 46 9.72 -0.80 9.82
CA ALA A 46 9.02 -1.85 10.56
C ALA A 46 7.65 -1.40 11.07
N GLY A 47 7.56 -0.16 11.59
CA GLY A 47 6.30 0.46 12.00
C GLY A 47 5.36 0.63 10.82
N ALA A 48 5.86 1.22 9.73
CA ALA A 48 5.06 1.45 8.51
C ALA A 48 4.51 0.13 7.92
N ILE A 49 5.32 -0.93 7.84
CA ILE A 49 4.84 -2.24 7.38
C ILE A 49 3.74 -2.78 8.30
N THR A 50 3.93 -2.66 9.62
CA THR A 50 2.95 -3.15 10.61
C THR A 50 1.62 -2.42 10.46
N GLU A 51 1.64 -1.10 10.32
CA GLU A 51 0.44 -0.28 10.10
C GLU A 51 -0.26 -0.60 8.78
N GLN A 52 0.51 -0.73 7.69
CA GLN A 52 -0.06 -1.07 6.38
C GLN A 52 -0.69 -2.47 6.40
N LEU A 53 -0.05 -3.45 7.04
CA LEU A 53 -0.61 -4.80 7.20
C LEU A 53 -1.85 -4.79 8.07
N ALA A 54 -1.85 -4.09 9.21
CA ALA A 54 -3.02 -3.96 10.08
C ALA A 54 -4.22 -3.39 9.30
N GLY A 55 -3.99 -2.33 8.51
CA GLY A 55 -5.02 -1.73 7.67
C GLY A 55 -5.60 -2.67 6.60
N LEU A 56 -4.88 -3.70 6.14
CA LEU A 56 -5.44 -4.71 5.24
C LEU A 56 -6.47 -5.61 5.95
N PHE A 57 -6.26 -5.89 7.24
CA PHE A 57 -7.18 -6.73 8.02
C PHE A 57 -8.42 -5.97 8.50
N ASP A 58 -8.30 -4.69 8.80
CA ASP A 58 -9.45 -3.85 9.17
C ASP A 58 -10.46 -3.70 8.02
N ASN A 59 -9.98 -3.78 6.78
CA ASN A 59 -10.80 -3.73 5.59
C ASN A 59 -11.43 -5.08 5.19
N ASP A 60 -11.21 -6.17 5.94
CA ASP A 60 -11.85 -7.47 5.66
C ASP A 60 -13.30 -7.46 6.19
N PRO A 61 -14.33 -7.49 5.31
CA PRO A 61 -15.74 -7.48 5.73
C PRO A 61 -16.11 -8.68 6.61
N ARG A 62 -15.33 -9.78 6.55
CA ARG A 62 -15.54 -10.99 7.36
C ARG A 62 -15.11 -10.79 8.81
N LEU A 63 -14.13 -9.93 9.08
CA LEU A 63 -13.68 -9.58 10.43
C LEU A 63 -14.64 -8.58 11.08
N ILE A 64 -15.14 -7.60 10.31
CA ILE A 64 -16.14 -6.61 10.76
C ILE A 64 -17.42 -7.30 11.26
N LYS A 65 -17.86 -8.39 10.61
CA LYS A 65 -19.07 -9.15 11.01
C LYS A 65 -18.98 -9.84 12.38
N ARG A 66 -17.79 -10.02 12.96
CA ARG A 66 -17.61 -10.72 14.24
C ARG A 66 -17.60 -9.80 15.46
N GLN A 67 -17.38 -8.49 15.28
CA GLN A 67 -17.36 -7.52 16.39
C GLN A 67 -18.75 -6.95 16.73
N GLY A 68 -19.77 -7.20 15.90
CA GLY A 68 -21.14 -6.77 16.12
C GLY A 68 -22.07 -7.81 16.77
N ARG A 69 -21.52 -8.83 17.47
CA ARG A 69 -22.30 -9.84 18.20
C ARG A 69 -21.90 -9.91 19.65
#